data_AF-A0A815TC47-F1
#
_entry.id   AF-A0A815TC47-F1
#
_cell.length_a   1.000
_cell.length_b   1.000
_cell.length_c   1.000
_cell.angle_alpha   90.00
_cell.angle_beta   90.00
_cell.angle_gamma   90.00
#
_symmetry.space_group_name_H-M   'P 1'
#
loop_
_entity.id
_entity.type
_entity.pdbx_description
1 polymer ?
#
loop_
_entity_poly.entity_id
_entity_poly.type
_entity_poly.pdbx_seq_one_letter_code
_entity_poly.pdbx_strand_id
1 'polypeptide(L)'
;MASEVIHRWISIPSELIGSIPRTQELVQARTQFESDLMTIEDFRKIENVAVEKTIRELDQVTGSMVLSDGEQTKPSFVTYPIYDLVFERYKFDKQCFQITFADEQGAHAVQLDFTEARLSLKVDRSGHLLKDFIKINNRVLDRFNANEQKKIGVHVCPGGDLDCAHSSDIDYTLLLPDLFQLHLTNFYIQLSSEQDRIKVLKCIQKHMKSNHRIFIGVIDPCNPIIESAETVRDRVLEAAKFIPIKQLGTTDDCGFSPFADDTSTSREVCYEKIKARIQGTKMAEQILNTHH
;
A
#
# COMPACT_ATOMS: atom_id res chain seq x y z
N MET A 1 -15.94 0.86 -45.79
CA MET A 1 -15.45 -0.04 -44.73
C MET A 1 -15.37 0.78 -43.46
N ALA A 2 -16.23 0.51 -42.50
CA ALA A 2 -16.23 1.22 -41.22
C ALA A 2 -14.96 0.82 -40.45
N SER A 3 -14.15 1.80 -40.05
CA SER A 3 -13.07 1.56 -39.10
C SER A 3 -13.71 1.30 -37.73
N GLU A 4 -13.63 0.08 -37.23
CA GLU A 4 -13.87 -0.19 -35.81
C GLU A 4 -12.80 0.57 -35.03
N VAL A 5 -13.17 1.73 -34.49
CA VAL A 5 -12.44 2.35 -33.38
C VAL A 5 -12.66 1.41 -32.21
N ILE A 6 -11.68 0.57 -31.91
CA ILE A 6 -11.64 -0.17 -30.65
C ILE A 6 -11.48 0.91 -29.57
N HIS A 7 -12.59 1.34 -28.96
CA HIS A 7 -12.56 2.17 -27.76
C HIS A 7 -11.85 1.36 -26.68
N ARG A 8 -10.57 1.67 -26.45
CA ARG A 8 -9.77 1.03 -25.41
C ARG A 8 -10.24 1.59 -24.08
N TRP A 9 -11.14 0.87 -23.43
CA TRP A 9 -11.70 1.23 -22.13
C TRP A 9 -10.55 1.50 -21.14
N ILE A 10 -10.53 2.69 -20.56
CA ILE A 10 -9.58 3.06 -19.51
C ILE A 10 -9.99 2.32 -18.25
N SER A 11 -9.03 1.61 -17.65
CA SER A 11 -9.13 1.12 -16.29
C SER A 11 -7.97 1.63 -15.44
N ILE A 12 -8.32 2.28 -14.33
CA ILE A 12 -7.45 2.79 -13.27
C ILE A 12 -7.41 1.69 -12.19
N PRO A 13 -6.26 1.03 -11.98
CA PRO A 13 -6.15 0.00 -10.94
C PRO A 13 -6.34 0.61 -9.55
N SER A 14 -6.98 -0.16 -8.66
CA SER A 14 -7.17 0.19 -7.27
C SER A 14 -6.60 -0.92 -6.38
N GLU A 15 -5.65 -0.58 -5.52
CA GLU A 15 -4.86 -1.57 -4.76
C GLU A 15 -4.72 -1.14 -3.30
N LEU A 16 -4.76 -2.10 -2.37
CA LEU A 16 -4.61 -1.87 -0.93
C LEU A 16 -3.13 -1.63 -0.58
N ILE A 17 -2.89 -0.87 0.50
CA ILE A 17 -1.54 -0.77 1.07
C ILE A 17 -1.12 -2.09 1.74
N GLY A 18 -2.01 -2.72 2.52
CA GLY A 18 -1.71 -4.03 3.09
C GLY A 18 -2.58 -4.38 4.28
N SER A 19 -2.34 -3.73 5.42
CA SER A 19 -2.89 -4.16 6.70
C SER A 19 -4.38 -3.85 6.88
N ILE A 20 -5.06 -4.79 7.54
CA ILE A 20 -6.49 -4.76 7.86
C ILE A 20 -6.64 -5.04 9.36
N PRO A 21 -7.60 -4.41 10.07
CA PRO A 21 -7.80 -4.63 11.51
C PRO A 21 -7.93 -6.13 11.83
N ARG A 22 -7.20 -6.62 12.82
CA ARG A 22 -7.21 -8.05 13.18
C ARG A 22 -8.60 -8.47 13.64
N THR A 23 -8.95 -9.74 13.45
CA THR A 23 -10.21 -10.26 14.02
C THR A 23 -10.11 -10.28 15.56
N GLN A 24 -11.25 -10.14 16.25
CA GLN A 24 -11.25 -10.17 17.71
C GLN A 24 -10.68 -11.49 18.26
N GLU A 25 -10.99 -12.60 17.59
CA GLU A 25 -10.47 -13.92 17.94
C GLU A 25 -8.94 -13.97 17.83
N LEU A 26 -8.38 -13.35 16.79
CA LEU A 26 -6.94 -13.30 16.60
C LEU A 26 -6.24 -12.39 17.62
N VAL A 27 -6.84 -11.25 17.96
CA VAL A 27 -6.33 -10.35 19.02
C VAL A 27 -6.29 -11.10 20.35
N GLN A 28 -7.37 -11.78 20.73
CA GLN A 28 -7.43 -12.59 21.95
C GLN A 28 -6.42 -13.73 21.95
N ALA A 29 -6.28 -14.44 20.81
CA ALA A 29 -5.33 -15.52 20.65
C ALA A 29 -3.89 -15.03 20.80
N ARG A 30 -3.57 -13.84 20.29
CA ARG A 30 -2.24 -13.23 20.46
C ARG A 30 -1.94 -12.97 21.93
N THR A 31 -2.88 -12.37 22.68
CA THR A 31 -2.72 -12.17 24.12
C THR A 31 -2.52 -13.50 24.87
N GLN A 32 -3.28 -14.54 24.52
CA GLN A 32 -3.12 -15.87 25.12
C GLN A 32 -1.76 -16.50 24.79
N PHE A 33 -1.31 -16.38 23.54
CA PHE A 33 0.00 -16.87 23.10
C PHE A 33 1.15 -16.14 23.81
N GLU A 34 1.10 -14.81 23.89
CA GLU A 34 2.11 -13.99 24.57
C GLU A 34 2.13 -14.18 26.10
N SER A 35 1.04 -14.71 26.66
CA SER A 35 0.92 -15.06 28.08
C SER A 35 1.25 -16.53 28.39
N ASP A 36 1.84 -17.27 27.44
CA ASP A 36 2.13 -18.71 27.53
C ASP A 36 0.88 -19.59 27.81
N LEU A 37 -0.32 -19.10 27.50
CA LEU A 37 -1.60 -19.81 27.67
C LEU A 37 -2.03 -20.57 26.41
N MET A 38 -1.33 -20.39 25.29
CA MET A 38 -1.62 -21.02 24.00
C MET A 38 -0.34 -21.50 23.35
N THR A 39 -0.38 -22.68 22.71
CA THR A 39 0.76 -23.19 21.96
C THR A 39 0.93 -22.42 20.64
N ILE A 40 2.16 -22.37 20.11
CA ILE A 40 2.40 -21.77 18.79
C ILE A 40 1.62 -22.49 17.67
N GLU A 41 1.38 -23.79 17.81
CA GLU A 41 0.63 -24.56 16.82
C GLU A 41 -0.84 -24.12 16.77
N ASP A 42 -1.46 -23.94 17.94
CA ASP A 42 -2.86 -23.50 18.02
C ASP A 42 -3.00 -22.02 17.64
N PHE A 43 -2.02 -21.18 18.00
CA PHE A 43 -1.99 -19.79 17.58
C PHE A 43 -1.94 -19.67 16.04
N ARG A 44 -1.07 -20.45 15.38
CA ARG A 44 -0.97 -20.47 13.91
C ARG A 44 -2.26 -20.93 13.23
N LYS A 45 -3.02 -21.85 13.83
CA LYS A 45 -4.34 -22.26 13.29
C LYS A 45 -5.30 -21.07 13.27
N ILE A 46 -5.32 -20.27 14.34
CA ILE A 46 -6.18 -19.08 14.43
C ILE A 46 -5.73 -18.00 13.44
N GLU A 47 -4.42 -17.80 13.27
CA GLU A 47 -3.87 -16.89 12.26
C GLU A 47 -4.31 -17.26 10.83
N ASN A 48 -4.23 -18.54 10.46
CA ASN A 48 -4.66 -19.00 9.14
C ASN A 48 -6.15 -18.75 8.92
N VAL A 49 -7.00 -19.00 9.93
CA VAL A 49 -8.44 -18.69 9.88
C VAL A 49 -8.68 -17.19 9.69
N ALA A 50 -7.90 -16.33 10.38
CA ALA A 50 -8.01 -14.88 10.24
C ALA A 50 -7.57 -14.38 8.85
N VAL A 51 -6.52 -14.96 8.27
CA VAL A 51 -6.08 -14.69 6.89
C VAL A 51 -7.17 -15.08 5.91
N GLU A 52 -7.68 -16.31 5.98
CA GLU A 52 -8.75 -16.80 5.09
C GLU A 52 -10.01 -15.94 5.17
N LYS A 53 -10.42 -15.58 6.39
CA LYS A 53 -11.56 -14.68 6.62
C LYS A 53 -11.31 -13.31 6.00
N THR A 54 -10.11 -12.74 6.18
CA THR A 54 -9.76 -11.43 5.62
C THR A 54 -9.76 -11.41 4.11
N ILE A 55 -9.17 -12.42 3.45
CA ILE A 55 -9.17 -12.55 1.99
C ILE A 55 -10.62 -12.66 1.49
N ARG A 56 -11.44 -13.50 2.13
CA ARG A 56 -12.85 -13.67 1.77
C ARG A 56 -13.66 -12.39 1.92
N GLU A 57 -13.47 -11.66 3.01
CA GLU A 57 -14.19 -10.40 3.25
C GLU A 57 -13.73 -9.31 2.28
N LEU A 58 -12.43 -9.19 2.00
CA LEU A 58 -11.93 -8.26 0.98
C LEU A 58 -12.55 -8.53 -0.40
N ASP A 59 -12.62 -9.79 -0.82
CA ASP A 59 -13.27 -10.17 -2.08
C ASP A 59 -14.78 -9.87 -2.06
N GLN A 60 -15.50 -10.47 -1.11
CA GLN A 60 -16.97 -10.50 -1.13
C GLN A 60 -17.63 -9.19 -0.67
N VAL A 61 -17.01 -8.47 0.28
CA VAL A 61 -17.60 -7.25 0.86
C VAL A 61 -17.23 -6.02 0.05
N THR A 62 -15.97 -5.94 -0.40
CA THR A 62 -15.46 -4.73 -1.06
C THR A 62 -15.43 -4.84 -2.58
N GLY A 63 -15.33 -6.06 -3.13
CA GLY A 63 -15.13 -6.29 -4.56
C GLY A 63 -13.73 -5.93 -5.05
N SER A 64 -12.73 -5.97 -4.15
CA SER A 64 -11.33 -5.71 -4.50
C SER A 64 -10.80 -6.80 -5.42
N MET A 65 -10.13 -6.41 -6.51
CA MET A 65 -9.53 -7.37 -7.45
C MET A 65 -8.13 -7.82 -7.04
N VAL A 66 -7.43 -6.99 -6.26
CA VAL A 66 -6.13 -7.30 -5.67
C VAL A 66 -6.34 -7.43 -4.17
N LEU A 67 -6.01 -8.59 -3.64
CA LEU A 67 -6.24 -8.96 -2.24
C LEU A 67 -4.90 -9.05 -1.51
N SER A 68 -4.89 -8.70 -0.22
CA SER A 68 -3.78 -8.94 0.70
C SER A 68 -4.19 -9.99 1.74
N ASP A 69 -3.20 -10.55 2.43
CA ASP A 69 -3.43 -11.33 3.65
C ASP A 69 -3.85 -10.47 4.85
N GLY A 70 -4.03 -9.16 4.64
CA GLY A 70 -4.35 -8.17 5.68
C GLY A 70 -3.29 -8.03 6.76
N GLU A 71 -2.07 -8.52 6.53
CA GLU A 71 -1.00 -8.62 7.52
C GLU A 71 -1.41 -9.33 8.82
N GLN A 72 -2.42 -10.20 8.76
CA GLN A 72 -3.03 -10.77 9.97
C GLN A 72 -2.01 -11.52 10.85
N THR A 73 -1.03 -12.17 10.23
CA THR A 73 0.00 -12.95 10.93
C THR A 73 1.14 -12.10 11.48
N LYS A 74 1.25 -10.82 11.08
CA LYS A 74 2.33 -9.91 11.50
C LYS A 74 1.95 -9.21 12.81
N PRO A 75 2.87 -9.14 13.80
CA PRO A 75 2.66 -8.34 15.01
C PRO A 75 2.72 -6.83 14.72
N SER A 76 3.63 -6.40 13.85
CA SER A 76 3.68 -5.05 13.28
C SER A 76 4.48 -5.06 11.98
N PHE A 77 4.30 -4.02 11.14
CA PHE A 77 5.03 -3.89 9.88
C PHE A 77 6.56 -3.75 10.06
N VAL A 78 7.03 -3.33 11.24
CA VAL A 78 8.47 -3.13 11.53
C VAL A 78 9.12 -4.37 12.14
N THR A 79 8.45 -5.01 13.10
CA THR A 79 9.09 -6.07 13.92
C THR A 79 8.86 -7.47 13.36
N TYR A 80 7.96 -7.65 12.38
CA TYR A 80 7.68 -8.97 11.83
C TYR A 80 8.91 -9.73 11.32
N PRO A 81 9.96 -9.12 10.71
CA PRO A 81 11.10 -9.92 10.24
C PRO A 81 11.87 -10.55 11.39
N ILE A 82 11.91 -9.88 12.56
CA ILE A 82 12.52 -10.42 13.78
C ILE A 82 11.59 -11.49 14.38
N TYR A 83 10.29 -11.21 14.46
CA TYR A 83 9.30 -12.15 14.97
C TYR A 83 9.31 -13.46 14.19
N ASP A 84 9.24 -13.39 12.87
CA ASP A 84 9.21 -14.56 12.01
C ASP A 84 10.52 -15.35 12.05
N LEU A 85 11.64 -14.71 12.33
CA LEU A 85 12.92 -15.39 12.58
C LEU A 85 12.91 -16.13 13.91
N VAL A 86 12.50 -15.46 14.99
CA VAL A 86 12.44 -16.04 16.34
C VAL A 86 11.50 -17.24 16.39
N PHE A 87 10.37 -17.14 15.70
CA PHE A 87 9.35 -18.19 15.65
C PHE A 87 9.49 -19.12 14.43
N GLU A 88 10.65 -19.13 13.78
CA GLU A 88 11.01 -20.04 12.68
C GLU A 88 9.96 -20.13 11.55
N ARG A 89 9.26 -19.04 11.26
CA ARG A 89 8.34 -18.94 10.12
C ARG A 89 9.09 -18.84 8.80
N TYR A 90 10.21 -18.15 8.82
CA TYR A 90 11.11 -18.05 7.67
C TYR A 90 12.54 -18.33 8.11
N LYS A 91 13.32 -18.92 7.20
CA LYS A 91 14.77 -19.09 7.35
C LYS A 91 15.46 -18.07 6.47
N PHE A 92 16.29 -17.21 7.08
CA PHE A 92 17.16 -16.35 6.29
C PHE A 92 18.35 -17.16 5.78
N ASP A 93 18.43 -17.43 4.48
CA ASP A 93 19.61 -17.97 3.79
C ASP A 93 20.19 -17.01 2.73
N LYS A 94 21.14 -17.43 1.90
CA LYS A 94 21.71 -16.54 0.86
C LYS A 94 20.77 -16.32 -0.34
N GLN A 95 19.64 -17.03 -0.40
CA GLN A 95 18.62 -17.00 -1.45
C GLN A 95 17.36 -16.21 -1.04
N CYS A 96 17.32 -15.57 0.14
CA CYS A 96 16.17 -14.82 0.70
C CYS A 96 15.46 -13.79 -0.17
N PHE A 97 16.04 -13.41 -1.31
CA PHE A 97 15.48 -12.39 -2.21
C PHE A 97 14.87 -13.03 -3.46
N GLN A 98 14.27 -14.20 -3.32
CA GLN A 98 13.47 -14.83 -4.37
C GLN A 98 11.99 -14.55 -4.11
N ILE A 99 11.28 -14.14 -5.17
CA ILE A 99 9.83 -13.93 -5.15
C ILE A 99 9.25 -14.76 -6.28
N THR A 100 8.32 -15.66 -5.98
CA THR A 100 7.49 -16.30 -7.00
C THR A 100 6.33 -15.37 -7.33
N PHE A 101 6.16 -15.01 -8.61
CA PHE A 101 5.09 -14.12 -9.06
C PHE A 101 3.93 -14.90 -9.71
N ALA A 102 2.79 -14.24 -9.93
CA ALA A 102 1.52 -14.85 -10.35
C ALA A 102 1.57 -15.68 -11.64
N ASP A 103 2.52 -15.41 -12.53
CA ASP A 103 2.76 -16.21 -13.74
C ASP A 103 3.12 -17.67 -13.38
N GLU A 104 3.57 -17.89 -12.15
CA GLU A 104 3.95 -19.17 -11.54
C GLU A 104 3.09 -19.51 -10.30
N GLN A 105 1.83 -19.04 -10.26
CA GLN A 105 0.92 -19.16 -9.11
C GLN A 105 1.39 -18.41 -7.84
N GLY A 106 2.27 -17.42 -7.99
CA GLY A 106 2.76 -16.59 -6.90
C GLY A 106 2.06 -15.23 -6.77
N ALA A 107 2.77 -14.24 -6.23
CA ALA A 107 2.23 -12.91 -5.94
C ALA A 107 1.92 -12.11 -7.22
N HIS A 108 0.76 -11.43 -7.25
CA HIS A 108 0.44 -10.48 -8.33
C HIS A 108 1.36 -9.26 -8.31
N ALA A 109 1.56 -8.71 -7.12
CA ALA A 109 2.46 -7.61 -6.84
C ALA A 109 3.11 -7.80 -5.46
N VAL A 110 4.27 -7.18 -5.25
CA VAL A 110 4.96 -7.13 -3.96
C VAL A 110 5.25 -5.68 -3.61
N GLN A 111 4.88 -5.27 -2.40
CA GLN A 111 5.10 -3.92 -1.91
C GLN A 111 6.21 -3.91 -0.86
N LEU A 112 7.11 -2.94 -0.98
CA LEU A 112 8.11 -2.58 0.01
C LEU A 112 7.55 -1.40 0.83
N ASP A 113 7.33 -1.60 2.12
CA ASP A 113 7.01 -0.47 2.99
C ASP A 113 8.30 0.26 3.36
N PHE A 114 8.36 1.55 3.04
CA PHE A 114 9.55 2.38 3.22
C PHE A 114 9.21 3.69 3.94
N THR A 115 8.50 3.57 5.06
CA THR A 115 8.08 4.67 5.94
C THR A 115 9.27 5.51 6.42
N GLU A 116 10.44 4.88 6.60
CA GLU A 116 11.68 5.55 7.02
C GLU A 116 12.17 6.58 5.99
N ALA A 117 11.73 6.51 4.74
CA ALA A 117 12.14 7.44 3.70
C ALA A 117 11.79 8.89 4.07
N ARG A 118 10.53 9.16 4.45
CA ARG A 118 10.09 10.50 4.85
C ARG A 118 10.69 10.91 6.19
N LEU A 119 10.76 9.98 7.14
CA LEU A 119 11.37 10.20 8.45
C LEU A 119 12.87 10.56 8.34
N SER A 120 13.59 9.97 7.40
CA SER A 120 15.03 10.21 7.20
C SER A 120 15.34 11.69 6.94
N LEU A 121 14.45 12.41 6.25
CA LEU A 121 14.60 13.84 5.97
C LEU A 121 14.34 14.72 7.21
N LYS A 122 13.59 14.21 8.18
CA LYS A 122 13.40 14.86 9.49
C LYS A 122 14.66 14.75 10.33
N VAL A 123 15.29 13.56 10.31
CA VAL A 123 16.50 13.25 11.08
C VAL A 123 17.76 13.85 10.43
N ASP A 124 17.87 13.77 9.11
CA ASP A 124 18.98 14.30 8.31
C ASP A 124 18.45 15.17 7.16
N ARG A 125 18.43 16.49 7.42
CA ARG A 125 17.97 17.49 6.43
C ARG A 125 18.89 17.62 5.21
N SER A 126 20.10 17.05 5.24
CA SER A 126 20.99 17.04 4.06
C SER A 126 20.52 16.06 2.98
N GLY A 127 19.67 15.10 3.34
CA GLY A 127 19.17 14.05 2.44
C GLY A 127 20.19 12.96 2.14
N HIS A 128 21.35 12.93 2.79
CA HIS A 128 22.33 11.86 2.61
C HIS A 128 21.78 10.51 3.10
N LEU A 129 21.11 10.51 4.26
CA LEU A 129 20.50 9.29 4.80
C LEU A 129 19.45 8.70 3.83
N LEU A 130 18.57 9.54 3.27
CA LEU A 130 17.61 9.11 2.26
C LEU A 130 18.32 8.46 1.07
N LYS A 131 19.36 9.11 0.53
CA LYS A 131 20.12 8.58 -0.61
C LYS A 131 20.80 7.26 -0.30
N ASP A 132 21.30 7.06 0.92
CA ASP A 132 21.90 5.79 1.32
C ASP A 132 20.84 4.68 1.46
N PHE A 133 19.65 4.99 1.97
CA PHE A 133 18.53 4.05 1.96
C PHE A 133 18.08 3.69 0.53
N ILE A 134 18.02 4.66 -0.38
CA ILE A 134 17.71 4.40 -1.80
C ILE A 134 18.75 3.47 -2.42
N LYS A 135 20.05 3.68 -2.15
CA LYS A 135 21.11 2.78 -2.62
C LYS A 135 20.96 1.37 -2.07
N ILE A 136 20.63 1.22 -0.78
CA ILE A 136 20.44 -0.10 -0.15
C ILE A 136 19.24 -0.82 -0.77
N ASN A 137 18.11 -0.15 -0.93
CA ASN A 137 16.93 -0.70 -1.59
C ASN A 137 17.24 -1.10 -3.03
N ASN A 138 17.94 -0.27 -3.80
CA ASN A 138 18.32 -0.60 -5.18
C ASN A 138 19.23 -1.83 -5.25
N ARG A 139 20.15 -2.05 -4.29
CA ARG A 139 20.94 -3.29 -4.24
C ARG A 139 20.09 -4.55 -4.07
N VAL A 140 18.92 -4.45 -3.45
CA VAL A 140 17.96 -5.55 -3.35
C VAL A 140 17.15 -5.67 -4.64
N LEU A 141 16.62 -4.55 -5.13
CA LEU A 141 15.81 -4.47 -6.35
C LEU A 141 16.56 -4.92 -7.60
N ASP A 142 17.87 -4.71 -7.66
CA ASP A 142 18.76 -5.12 -8.77
C ASP A 142 18.94 -6.63 -8.88
N ARG A 143 18.45 -7.40 -7.90
CA ARG A 143 18.39 -8.87 -8.00
C ARG A 143 17.22 -9.37 -8.84
N PHE A 144 16.23 -8.51 -9.08
CA PHE A 144 15.05 -8.81 -9.87
C PHE A 144 15.21 -8.29 -11.30
N ASN A 145 14.73 -9.06 -12.27
CA ASN A 145 14.76 -8.65 -13.67
C ASN A 145 13.67 -7.60 -13.97
N ALA A 146 13.75 -6.98 -15.15
CA ALA A 146 12.84 -5.88 -15.53
C ALA A 146 11.35 -6.26 -15.56
N ASN A 147 10.98 -7.54 -15.72
CA ASN A 147 9.58 -7.97 -15.65
C ASN A 147 9.10 -8.16 -14.20
N GLU A 148 9.98 -8.62 -13.32
CA GLU A 148 9.71 -8.73 -11.88
C GLU A 148 9.62 -7.34 -11.23
N GLN A 149 10.53 -6.42 -11.58
CA GLN A 149 10.51 -5.02 -11.11
C GLN A 149 9.22 -4.26 -11.50
N LYS A 150 8.47 -4.73 -12.50
CA LYS A 150 7.14 -4.18 -12.85
C LYS A 150 6.05 -4.57 -11.85
N LYS A 151 6.25 -5.68 -11.15
CA LYS A 151 5.34 -6.22 -10.14
C LYS A 151 5.76 -5.79 -8.73
N ILE A 152 6.90 -5.11 -8.59
CA ILE A 152 7.36 -4.57 -7.31
C ILE A 152 6.98 -3.09 -7.21
N GLY A 153 6.50 -2.73 -6.03
CA GLY A 153 6.27 -1.35 -5.67
C GLY A 153 6.81 -0.96 -4.30
N VAL A 154 6.73 0.34 -4.02
CA VAL A 154 7.11 0.92 -2.73
C VAL A 154 5.99 1.78 -2.20
N HIS A 155 5.65 1.61 -0.93
CA HIS A 155 4.76 2.48 -0.22
C HIS A 155 5.53 3.44 0.68
N VAL A 156 5.15 4.71 0.61
CA VAL A 156 5.64 5.76 1.50
C VAL A 156 4.47 6.50 2.12
N CYS A 157 4.55 6.71 3.43
CA CYS A 157 3.62 7.47 4.25
C CYS A 157 4.43 8.16 5.38
N PRO A 158 3.82 9.03 6.21
CA PRO A 158 4.54 9.70 7.29
C PRO A 158 4.78 8.80 8.50
N GLY A 159 4.42 7.52 8.40
CA GLY A 159 4.25 6.59 9.51
C GLY A 159 2.89 6.79 10.16
N GLY A 160 2.26 5.71 10.57
CA GLY A 160 1.05 5.72 11.36
C GLY A 160 1.19 4.69 12.48
N ASP A 161 1.06 5.14 13.72
CA ASP A 161 0.85 4.31 14.90
C ASP A 161 -0.22 5.00 15.74
N LEU A 162 -1.32 4.31 16.06
CA LEU A 162 -2.46 4.85 16.81
C LEU A 162 -2.94 6.23 16.26
N ASP A 163 -3.19 6.31 14.96
CA ASP A 163 -3.60 7.53 14.24
C ASP A 163 -2.60 8.72 14.34
N CYS A 164 -1.35 8.47 14.75
CA CYS A 164 -0.31 9.50 14.87
C CYS A 164 0.72 9.42 13.75
N ALA A 165 0.86 10.52 13.01
CA ALA A 165 1.88 10.67 11.99
C ALA A 165 3.23 11.13 12.57
N HIS A 166 4.33 10.49 12.19
CA HIS A 166 5.67 10.80 12.74
C HIS A 166 6.45 11.83 11.91
N SER A 167 6.10 12.00 10.64
CA SER A 167 6.82 12.87 9.70
C SER A 167 5.91 13.63 8.72
N SER A 168 4.64 13.85 9.07
CA SER A 168 3.68 14.62 8.25
C SER A 168 4.08 16.09 8.07
N ASP A 169 4.95 16.61 8.94
CA ASP A 169 5.55 17.94 8.84
C ASP A 169 6.62 18.06 7.74
N ILE A 170 7.08 16.94 7.18
CA ILE A 170 8.07 16.92 6.10
C ILE A 170 7.38 17.01 4.75
N ASP A 171 7.75 18.01 3.95
CA ASP A 171 7.19 18.21 2.62
C ASP A 171 7.56 17.08 1.65
N TYR A 172 6.55 16.41 1.05
CA TYR A 172 6.77 15.35 0.05
C TYR A 172 7.65 15.79 -1.12
N THR A 173 7.64 17.07 -1.47
CA THR A 173 8.44 17.58 -2.59
C THR A 173 9.95 17.45 -2.35
N LEU A 174 10.38 17.25 -1.10
CA LEU A 174 11.77 16.91 -0.74
C LEU A 174 12.08 15.42 -0.90
N LEU A 175 11.06 14.55 -0.82
CA LEU A 175 11.22 13.09 -0.88
C LEU A 175 11.13 12.55 -2.32
N LEU A 176 10.12 12.98 -3.07
CA LEU A 176 9.76 12.37 -4.36
C LEU A 176 10.89 12.33 -5.41
N PRO A 177 11.76 13.36 -5.55
CA PRO A 177 12.83 13.32 -6.56
C PRO A 177 13.82 12.16 -6.36
N ASP A 178 14.19 11.88 -5.10
CA ASP A 178 15.10 10.79 -4.74
C ASP A 178 14.35 9.44 -4.69
N LEU A 179 13.09 9.41 -4.21
CA LEU A 179 12.26 8.21 -4.19
C LEU A 179 12.08 7.60 -5.58
N PHE A 180 11.87 8.44 -6.61
CA PHE A 180 11.77 8.03 -8.01
C PHE A 180 13.08 7.52 -8.63
N GLN A 181 14.17 7.44 -7.87
CA GLN A 181 15.39 6.72 -8.26
C GLN A 181 15.38 5.24 -7.87
N LEU A 182 14.35 4.75 -7.19
CA LEU A 182 14.20 3.33 -6.92
C LEU A 182 14.02 2.53 -8.23
N HIS A 183 14.66 1.36 -8.31
CA HIS A 183 14.63 0.46 -9.47
C HIS A 183 13.40 -0.45 -9.45
N LEU A 184 12.21 0.17 -9.46
CA LEU A 184 10.90 -0.48 -9.46
C LEU A 184 9.88 0.36 -10.24
N THR A 185 8.65 -0.12 -10.35
CA THR A 185 7.64 0.50 -11.23
C THR A 185 6.50 1.15 -10.45
N ASN A 186 6.01 0.53 -9.38
CA ASN A 186 4.79 0.97 -8.68
C ASN A 186 5.13 1.81 -7.45
N PHE A 187 4.55 3.01 -7.33
CA PHE A 187 4.74 3.91 -6.19
C PHE A 187 3.39 4.19 -5.53
N TYR A 188 3.23 3.83 -4.26
CA TYR A 188 2.02 4.06 -3.46
C TYR A 188 2.27 5.24 -2.53
N ILE A 189 1.66 6.38 -2.85
CA ILE A 189 1.96 7.68 -2.23
C ILE A 189 0.72 8.18 -1.49
N GLN A 190 0.86 8.39 -0.18
CA GLN A 190 -0.15 9.08 0.62
C GLN A 190 -0.39 10.49 0.11
N LEU A 191 -1.66 10.86 -0.09
CA LEU A 191 -2.06 12.12 -0.69
C LEU A 191 -3.36 12.69 -0.09
N SER A 192 -4.30 11.85 0.34
CA SER A 192 -5.65 12.33 0.70
C SER A 192 -5.65 13.26 1.92
N SER A 193 -4.75 13.00 2.86
CA SER A 193 -4.51 13.74 4.10
C SER A 193 -3.42 14.82 3.98
N GLU A 194 -2.79 14.98 2.81
CA GLU A 194 -1.80 16.04 2.60
C GLU A 194 -2.46 17.43 2.51
N GLN A 195 -1.85 18.43 3.16
CA GLN A 195 -2.39 19.79 3.23
C GLN A 195 -2.47 20.45 1.84
N ASP A 196 -1.44 20.28 1.02
CA ASP A 196 -1.36 20.83 -0.34
C ASP A 196 -1.15 19.71 -1.38
N ARG A 197 -2.25 19.01 -1.67
CA ARG A 197 -2.31 17.90 -2.63
C ARG A 197 -1.84 18.32 -4.03
N ILE A 198 -2.17 19.56 -4.45
CA ILE A 198 -1.79 20.08 -5.77
C ILE A 198 -0.28 20.26 -5.88
N LYS A 199 0.38 20.75 -4.83
CA LYS A 199 1.84 20.84 -4.79
C LYS A 199 2.51 19.48 -4.93
N VAL A 200 2.01 18.46 -4.22
CA VAL A 200 2.51 17.08 -4.32
C VAL A 200 2.29 16.54 -5.74
N LEU A 201 1.09 16.69 -6.31
CA LEU A 201 0.77 16.25 -7.68
C LEU A 201 1.65 16.91 -8.75
N LYS A 202 1.95 18.22 -8.62
CA LYS A 202 2.91 18.92 -9.50
C LYS A 202 4.33 18.36 -9.38
N CYS A 203 4.75 17.99 -8.17
CA CYS A 203 6.04 17.37 -7.95
C CYS A 203 6.10 15.97 -8.59
N ILE A 204 5.04 15.17 -8.43
CA ILE A 204 4.91 13.87 -9.09
C ILE A 204 5.03 14.05 -10.61
N GLN A 205 4.23 14.93 -11.21
CA GLN A 205 4.26 15.20 -12.65
C GLN A 205 5.66 15.59 -13.14
N LYS A 206 6.39 16.40 -12.37
CA LYS A 206 7.73 16.88 -12.74
C LYS A 206 8.79 15.78 -12.71
N HIS A 207 8.70 14.82 -11.80
CA HIS A 207 9.78 13.88 -11.50
C HIS A 207 9.49 12.43 -11.88
N MET A 208 8.23 12.05 -12.11
CA MET A 208 7.86 10.69 -12.50
C MET A 208 8.49 10.30 -13.85
N LYS A 209 8.91 9.04 -13.99
CA LYS A 209 9.47 8.50 -15.24
C LYS A 209 8.39 7.80 -16.06
N SER A 210 8.66 7.56 -17.35
CA SER A 210 7.69 6.98 -18.29
C SER A 210 7.25 5.55 -17.95
N ASN A 211 8.10 4.81 -17.22
CA ASN A 211 7.81 3.46 -16.75
C ASN A 211 7.12 3.43 -15.38
N HIS A 212 6.98 4.56 -14.68
CA HIS A 212 6.37 4.55 -13.34
C HIS A 212 4.85 4.38 -13.41
N ARG A 213 4.29 3.74 -12.41
CA ARG A 213 2.87 3.76 -12.08
C ARG A 213 2.71 4.34 -10.68
N ILE A 214 1.87 5.36 -10.56
CA ILE A 214 1.67 6.11 -9.34
C ILE A 214 0.26 5.80 -8.81
N PHE A 215 0.22 5.08 -7.70
CA PHE A 215 -0.97 4.87 -6.90
C PHE A 215 -1.07 6.00 -5.88
N ILE A 216 -2.12 6.79 -5.97
CA ILE A 216 -2.36 7.90 -5.04
C ILE A 216 -3.35 7.50 -3.95
N GLY A 217 -3.03 7.86 -2.71
CA GLY A 217 -3.95 7.74 -1.59
C GLY A 217 -5.17 8.62 -1.79
N VAL A 218 -6.35 8.01 -1.83
CA VAL A 218 -7.65 8.70 -1.97
C VAL A 218 -8.58 8.44 -0.79
N ILE A 219 -8.12 7.68 0.19
CA ILE A 219 -8.75 7.40 1.47
C ILE A 219 -7.75 7.76 2.57
N ASP A 220 -8.24 8.37 3.63
CA ASP A 220 -7.52 8.60 4.88
C ASP A 220 -7.94 7.53 5.91
N PRO A 221 -7.10 6.51 6.19
CA PRO A 221 -7.42 5.48 7.17
C PRO A 221 -7.56 6.01 8.59
N CYS A 222 -6.84 7.08 8.94
CA CYS A 222 -6.82 7.64 10.30
C CYS A 222 -8.03 8.54 10.57
N ASN A 223 -8.77 8.94 9.52
CA ASN A 223 -9.99 9.72 9.68
C ASN A 223 -11.19 8.78 9.91
N PRO A 224 -11.92 8.89 11.04
CA PRO A 224 -13.06 8.03 11.31
C PRO A 224 -14.24 8.25 10.35
N ILE A 225 -14.27 9.38 9.63
CA ILE A 225 -15.29 9.67 8.63
C ILE A 225 -15.01 8.81 7.39
N ILE A 226 -15.99 7.99 7.00
CA ILE A 226 -15.96 7.23 5.75
C ILE A 226 -16.17 8.20 4.58
N GLU A 227 -15.22 8.25 3.65
CA GLU A 227 -15.35 9.05 2.44
C GLU A 227 -16.46 8.53 1.54
N SER A 228 -17.16 9.44 0.85
CA SER A 228 -18.10 9.06 -0.19
C SER A 228 -17.37 8.68 -1.48
N ALA A 229 -18.01 7.85 -2.32
CA ALA A 229 -17.49 7.51 -3.64
C ALA A 229 -17.31 8.76 -4.53
N GLU A 230 -18.15 9.78 -4.39
CA GLU A 230 -18.01 11.07 -5.10
C GLU A 230 -16.78 11.85 -4.65
N THR A 231 -16.48 11.84 -3.34
CA THR A 231 -15.27 12.47 -2.81
C THR A 231 -14.02 11.80 -3.38
N VAL A 232 -14.00 10.46 -3.39
CA VAL A 232 -12.93 9.68 -4.02
C VAL A 232 -12.83 10.00 -5.51
N ARG A 233 -13.95 9.97 -6.25
CA ARG A 233 -14.01 10.30 -7.68
C ARG A 233 -13.35 11.66 -7.96
N ASP A 234 -13.71 12.68 -7.19
CA ASP A 234 -13.20 14.04 -7.40
C ASP A 234 -11.69 14.12 -7.12
N ARG A 235 -11.18 13.38 -6.12
CA ARG A 235 -9.74 13.23 -5.86
C ARG A 235 -9.01 12.56 -7.04
N VAL A 236 -9.60 11.51 -7.63
CA VAL A 236 -9.03 10.82 -8.80
C VAL A 236 -9.00 11.73 -10.03
N LEU A 237 -10.08 12.46 -10.29
CA LEU A 237 -10.16 13.43 -11.39
C LEU A 237 -9.18 14.59 -11.22
N GLU A 238 -8.93 15.05 -9.99
CA GLU A 238 -7.90 16.05 -9.70
C GLU A 238 -6.51 15.54 -10.06
N ALA A 239 -6.18 14.31 -9.65
CA ALA A 239 -4.88 13.70 -9.95
C ALA A 239 -4.66 13.41 -11.44
N ALA A 240 -5.72 13.03 -12.16
CA ALA A 240 -5.68 12.79 -13.60
C ALA A 240 -5.30 14.04 -14.42
N LYS A 241 -5.40 15.25 -13.86
CA LYS A 241 -4.90 16.49 -14.48
C LYS A 241 -3.37 16.57 -14.51
N PHE A 242 -2.69 15.82 -13.64
CA PHE A 242 -1.24 15.88 -13.46
C PHE A 242 -0.54 14.59 -13.89
N ILE A 243 -1.15 13.44 -13.60
CA ILE A 243 -0.61 12.10 -13.86
C ILE A 243 -1.32 11.51 -15.08
N PRO A 244 -0.60 11.08 -16.13
CA PRO A 244 -1.22 10.41 -17.27
C PRO A 244 -2.02 9.20 -16.80
N ILE A 245 -3.25 9.05 -17.30
CA ILE A 245 -4.20 8.02 -16.88
C ILE A 245 -3.59 6.60 -16.91
N LYS A 246 -2.79 6.28 -17.94
CA LYS A 246 -2.11 4.97 -18.07
C LYS A 246 -1.11 4.65 -16.94
N GLN A 247 -0.67 5.69 -16.21
CA GLN A 247 0.26 5.64 -15.09
C GLN A 247 -0.42 5.92 -13.75
N LEU A 248 -1.72 6.20 -13.72
CA LEU A 248 -2.47 6.50 -12.51
C LEU A 248 -3.12 5.24 -11.94
N GLY A 249 -3.00 5.04 -10.63
CA GLY A 249 -3.75 4.08 -9.83
C GLY A 249 -4.29 4.74 -8.57
N THR A 250 -5.18 4.06 -7.85
CA THR A 250 -5.70 4.52 -6.56
C THR A 250 -5.35 3.57 -5.43
N THR A 251 -5.12 4.12 -4.25
CA THR A 251 -4.82 3.36 -3.05
C THR A 251 -5.30 4.13 -1.81
N ASP A 252 -4.92 3.67 -0.63
CA ASP A 252 -5.18 4.33 0.66
C ASP A 252 -3.92 5.08 1.11
N ASP A 253 -4.06 6.07 1.98
CA ASP A 253 -2.91 6.81 2.50
C ASP A 253 -1.97 5.94 3.37
N CYS A 254 -2.48 4.86 3.96
CA CYS A 254 -1.71 3.90 4.75
C CYS A 254 -2.51 2.58 4.83
N GLY A 255 -1.96 1.56 5.51
CA GLY A 255 -2.75 0.43 5.97
C GLY A 255 -3.72 0.81 7.10
N PHE A 256 -4.75 0.00 7.34
CA PHE A 256 -5.80 0.29 8.32
C PHE A 256 -5.50 -0.23 9.73
N SER A 257 -4.40 -0.97 9.91
CA SER A 257 -3.98 -1.52 11.21
C SER A 257 -2.48 -1.87 11.14
N PRO A 258 -1.56 -0.90 11.30
CA PRO A 258 -0.13 -1.18 11.19
C PRO A 258 0.42 -2.07 12.32
N PHE A 259 -0.27 -2.12 13.46
CA PHE A 259 0.06 -2.93 14.64
C PHE A 259 -1.08 -3.90 14.98
N ALA A 260 -0.75 -5.09 15.49
CA ALA A 260 -1.72 -6.15 15.71
C ALA A 260 -2.69 -5.88 16.87
N ASP A 261 -2.32 -5.00 17.79
CA ASP A 261 -3.11 -4.51 18.92
C ASP A 261 -3.84 -3.19 18.61
N ASP A 262 -3.68 -2.65 17.40
CA ASP A 262 -4.41 -1.46 16.98
C ASP A 262 -5.88 -1.79 16.68
N THR A 263 -6.75 -1.33 17.57
CA THR A 263 -8.21 -1.45 17.46
C THR A 263 -8.88 -0.10 17.19
N SER A 264 -8.14 0.94 16.76
CA SER A 264 -8.71 2.27 16.51
C SER A 264 -9.76 2.24 15.39
N THR A 265 -9.53 1.41 14.38
CA THR A 265 -10.38 1.27 13.20
C THR A 265 -11.07 -0.10 13.20
N SER A 266 -12.40 -0.11 13.08
CA SER A 266 -13.16 -1.36 12.95
C SER A 266 -13.04 -1.94 11.54
N ARG A 267 -13.22 -3.27 11.41
CA ARG A 267 -13.22 -3.94 10.09
C ARG A 267 -14.34 -3.40 9.19
N GLU A 268 -15.51 -3.10 9.76
CA GLU A 268 -16.63 -2.54 9.03
C GLU A 268 -16.28 -1.17 8.42
N VAL A 269 -15.68 -0.27 9.22
CA VAL A 269 -15.24 1.05 8.74
C VAL A 269 -14.16 0.92 7.66
N CYS A 270 -13.17 0.04 7.90
CA CYS A 270 -12.12 -0.28 6.92
C CYS A 270 -12.71 -0.73 5.58
N TYR A 271 -13.64 -1.69 5.60
CA TYR A 271 -14.24 -2.22 4.38
C TYR A 271 -15.12 -1.22 3.65
N GLU A 272 -15.89 -0.40 4.35
CA GLU A 272 -16.70 0.65 3.71
C GLU A 272 -15.82 1.72 3.05
N LYS A 273 -14.68 2.09 3.66
CA LYS A 273 -13.68 2.97 3.03
C LYS A 273 -13.07 2.36 1.77
N ILE A 274 -12.68 1.09 1.80
CA ILE A 274 -12.16 0.37 0.61
C ILE A 274 -13.22 0.31 -0.50
N LYS A 275 -14.48 0.08 -0.13
CA LYS A 275 -15.61 0.04 -1.07
C LYS A 275 -15.85 1.40 -1.71
N ALA A 276 -15.82 2.48 -0.92
CA ALA A 276 -15.89 3.85 -1.42
C ALA A 276 -14.75 4.17 -2.38
N ARG A 277 -13.51 3.72 -2.09
CA ARG A 277 -12.37 3.85 -3.00
C ARG A 277 -12.63 3.19 -4.34
N ILE A 278 -13.04 1.93 -4.33
CA ILE A 278 -13.27 1.14 -5.56
C ILE A 278 -14.40 1.77 -6.39
N GLN A 279 -15.50 2.14 -5.74
CA GLN A 279 -16.65 2.75 -6.41
C GLN A 279 -16.31 4.14 -6.97
N GLY A 280 -15.64 4.99 -6.20
CA GLY A 280 -15.23 6.32 -6.65
C GLY A 280 -14.21 6.29 -7.78
N THR A 281 -13.28 5.32 -7.75
CA THR A 281 -12.35 5.08 -8.86
C THR A 281 -13.12 4.73 -10.14
N LYS A 282 -14.09 3.81 -10.06
CA LYS A 282 -14.95 3.46 -11.21
C LYS A 282 -15.77 4.64 -11.73
N MET A 283 -16.30 5.48 -10.85
CA MET A 283 -16.99 6.71 -11.26
C MET A 283 -16.07 7.66 -12.03
N ALA A 284 -14.81 7.80 -11.60
CA ALA A 284 -13.83 8.63 -12.29
C ALA A 284 -13.45 8.04 -13.65
N GLU A 285 -13.25 6.72 -13.74
CA GLU A 285 -13.03 6.02 -15.01
C GLU A 285 -14.15 6.29 -16.02
N GLN A 286 -15.41 6.22 -15.59
CA GLN A 286 -16.56 6.47 -16.46
C GLN A 286 -16.50 7.88 -17.07
N ILE A 287 -16.23 8.90 -16.25
CA ILE A 287 -16.10 10.28 -16.72
C ILE A 287 -14.93 10.44 -17.68
N LEU A 288 -13.75 9.91 -17.33
CA LEU A 288 -12.56 10.03 -18.16
C LEU A 288 -12.72 9.30 -19.50
N ASN A 289 -13.42 8.18 -19.54
CA ASN A 289 -13.74 7.46 -20.78
C ASN A 289 -14.73 8.21 -21.68
N THR A 290 -15.63 9.03 -21.12
CA THR A 290 -16.58 9.81 -21.94
C THR A 290 -15.97 11.03 -22.60
N HIS A 291 -14.77 11.44 -22.19
CA HIS A 291 -14.07 12.63 -22.69
C HIS A 291 -12.87 12.31 -23.61
N HIS A 292 -12.71 11.05 -24.01
CA HIS A 292 -11.69 10.55 -24.94
C HIS A 292 -12.31 10.01 -26.22
#